data_AF-A0A925Y2Y8-F1
#
_entry.id   AF-A0A925Y2Y8-F1
#
_cell.length_a   1.000
_cell.length_b   1.000
_cell.length_c   1.000
_cell.angle_alpha   90.00
_cell.angle_beta   90.00
_cell.angle_gamma   90.00
#
_symmetry.space_group_name_H-M   'P 1'
#
loop_
_entity.id
_entity.type
_entity.pdbx_description
1 polymer ?
#
loop_
_entity_poly.entity_id
_entity_poly.type
_entity_poly.pdbx_seq_one_letter_code
_entity_poly.pdbx_strand_id
1 'polypeptide(L)' 'MKLATGGRRTVLDYATCLDYLANNSLPEAAKIILVMDNLNTHKQASLYQAFPPEKAQMLCERFESISGPSWGGGTGRMD' A
#
# COMPACT_ATOMS: atom_id res chain seq x y z
N MET A 1 -5.53 0.83 23.43
CA MET A 1 -4.92 0.80 22.08
C MET A 1 -3.84 1.88 22.03
N LYS A 2 -2.56 1.53 22.17
CA LYS A 2 -1.44 2.49 22.23
C LYS A 2 -1.09 2.90 20.79
N LEU A 3 -1.40 4.13 20.42
CA LEU A 3 -0.87 4.74 19.20
C LEU A 3 0.58 5.14 19.48
N ALA A 4 1.53 4.35 18.99
CA ALA A 4 2.96 4.63 19.14
C ALA A 4 3.35 5.82 18.25
N THR A 5 3.65 6.94 18.91
CA THR A 5 4.23 8.16 18.34
C THR A 5 5.73 7.91 18.13
N GLY A 6 6.18 7.63 16.90
CA GLY A 6 7.56 7.18 16.68
C GLY A 6 8.06 7.18 15.24
N GLY A 7 8.08 8.35 14.57
CA GLY A 7 9.18 8.80 13.70
C GLY A 7 9.53 8.10 12.37
N ARG A 8 9.21 6.82 12.11
CA ARG A 8 9.44 6.18 10.80
C ARG A 8 8.35 5.13 10.57
N ARG A 9 7.47 5.36 9.58
CA ARG A 9 6.59 4.30 9.08
C ARG A 9 7.47 3.26 8.41
N THR A 10 7.66 2.11 9.04
CA THR A 10 8.47 1.05 8.46
C THR A 10 7.67 0.30 7.40
N VAL A 11 8.38 -0.36 6.49
CA VAL A 11 7.76 -1.27 5.50
C VAL A 11 6.89 -2.35 6.18
N LEU A 12 7.25 -2.72 7.42
CA LEU A 12 6.52 -3.71 8.21
C LEU A 12 5.20 -3.16 8.76
N ASP A 13 5.18 -1.89 9.19
CA ASP A 13 3.94 -1.23 9.62
C ASP A 13 2.94 -1.15 8.48
N TYR A 14 3.43 -0.86 7.26
CA TYR A 14 2.58 -0.84 6.07
C TYR A 14 1.97 -2.21 5.77
N ALA A 15 2.79 -3.27 5.76
CA ALA A 15 2.31 -4.63 5.52
C ALA A 15 1.30 -5.10 6.58
N THR A 16 1.56 -4.77 7.85
CA THR A 16 0.65 -5.07 8.97
C THR A 16 -0.69 -4.35 8.82
N CYS A 17 -0.66 -3.09 8.38
CA CYS A 17 -1.87 -2.31 8.14
C CYS A 17 -2.73 -2.92 7.02
N LEU A 18 -2.09 -3.38 5.93
CA LEU A 18 -2.80 -4.07 4.84
C LEU A 18 -3.43 -5.39 5.29
N ASP A 19 -2.71 -6.18 6.08
CA ASP A 19 -3.24 -7.44 6.62
C ASP A 19 -4.47 -7.20 7.52
N TYR A 20 -4.41 -6.17 8.37
CA TYR A 20 -5.55 -5.78 9.19
C TYR A 20 -6.74 -5.32 8.34
N LEU A 21 -6.50 -4.52 7.30
CA LEU A 21 -7.57 -4.09 6.40
C LEU A 21 -8.23 -5.26 5.69
N ALA A 22 -7.45 -6.22 5.18
CA ALA A 22 -7.97 -7.38 4.48
C ALA A 22 -8.74 -8.34 5.38
N ASN A 23 -8.28 -8.59 6.61
CA ASN A 23 -8.87 -9.61 7.49
C ASN A 23 -9.92 -9.05 8.46
N ASN A 24 -9.76 -7.80 8.94
CA ASN A 24 -10.65 -7.21 9.93
C ASN A 24 -11.63 -6.22 9.33
N SER A 25 -11.19 -5.32 8.45
CA SER A 25 -12.05 -4.26 7.92
C SER A 25 -12.86 -4.69 6.70
N LEU A 26 -12.27 -5.52 5.83
CA LEU A 26 -12.84 -5.92 4.55
C LEU A 26 -12.73 -7.44 4.32
N PRO A 27 -13.18 -8.29 5.27
CA PRO A 27 -13.02 -9.75 5.15
C PRO A 27 -13.74 -10.34 3.93
N GLU A 28 -14.91 -9.78 3.61
CA GLU A 28 -15.79 -10.21 2.51
C GLU A 28 -15.43 -9.58 1.16
N ALA A 29 -14.51 -8.60 1.13
CA ALA A 29 -14.12 -7.97 -0.12
C ALA A 29 -13.28 -8.95 -0.95
N ALA A 30 -13.80 -9.28 -2.14
CA ALA A 30 -13.07 -10.12 -3.10
C ALA A 30 -11.81 -9.43 -3.64
N LYS A 31 -11.84 -8.09 -3.74
CA LYS A 31 -10.70 -7.27 -4.19
C LYS A 31 -10.72 -5.92 -3.49
N ILE A 32 -9.56 -5.42 -3.11
CA ILE A 32 -9.38 -4.13 -2.41
C ILE A 32 -8.47 -3.25 -3.27
N ILE A 33 -9.01 -2.12 -3.73
CA ILE A 33 -8.26 -1.17 -4.56
C ILE A 33 -7.57 -0.16 -3.64
N LEU A 34 -6.24 -0.18 -3.65
CA LEU A 34 -5.40 0.81 -3.00
C LEU A 34 -5.13 1.96 -3.97
N VAL A 35 -5.78 3.09 -3.73
CA VAL A 35 -5.43 4.36 -4.37
C VAL A 35 -4.47 5.09 -3.44
N MET A 36 -3.21 5.18 -3.84
CA MET A 36 -2.16 5.87 -3.08
C MET A 36 -1.52 6.96 -3.94
N ASP A 37 -1.18 8.10 -3.33
CA ASP A 37 -0.44 9.15 -4.01
C ASP A 37 1.01 8.69 -4.25
N ASN A 38 1.50 8.96 -5.45
CA ASN A 38 2.71 8.38 -6.02
C ASN A 38 3.96 8.73 -5.20
N LEU A 39 4.50 7.77 -4.41
CA LEU A 39 5.87 7.89 -3.91
C LEU A 39 6.53 6.52 -3.61
N ASN A 40 6.80 5.72 -4.66
CA ASN A 40 7.93 4.76 -4.79
C ASN A 40 8.37 3.83 -3.63
N THR A 41 7.65 3.71 -2.51
CA THR A 41 8.07 2.98 -1.29
C THR A 41 7.09 1.90 -0.85
N HIS A 42 5.93 1.79 -1.49
CA HIS A 42 4.93 0.75 -1.24
C HIS A 42 4.94 -0.28 -2.38
N LYS A 43 6.04 -1.02 -2.50
CA LYS A 43 6.13 -2.14 -3.44
C LYS A 43 5.52 -3.39 -2.80
N GLN A 44 4.91 -4.26 -3.60
CA GLN A 44 4.48 -5.59 -3.16
C GLN A 44 5.59 -6.36 -2.41
N ALA A 45 6.87 -6.07 -2.71
CA ALA A 45 8.04 -6.55 -1.97
C ALA A 45 7.98 -6.32 -0.45
N SER A 46 7.31 -5.29 0.03
CA SER A 46 7.08 -5.02 1.45
C SER A 46 6.27 -6.14 2.13
N LEU A 47 5.30 -6.73 1.42
CA LEU A 47 4.52 -7.86 1.93
C LEU A 47 5.40 -9.11 2.06
N TYR A 48 6.26 -9.37 1.09
CA TYR A 48 7.22 -10.50 1.13
C TYR A 48 8.30 -10.33 2.19
N GLN A 49 8.60 -9.10 2.61
CA GLN A 49 9.53 -8.85 3.71
C GLN A 49 8.88 -9.02 5.09
N ALA A 50 7.58 -8.79 5.19
CA ALA A 50 6.84 -8.85 6.46
C ALA A 50 6.17 -10.21 6.73
N PHE A 51 5.82 -10.96 5.68
CA PHE A 51 5.04 -12.18 5.78
C PHE A 51 5.68 -13.35 5.02
N PRO A 52 5.33 -14.60 5.38
CA PRO A 52 5.67 -15.77 4.57
C PRO A 52 5.18 -15.59 3.12
N PRO A 53 5.87 -16.21 2.13
CA PRO A 53 5.57 -16.00 0.71
C PRO A 53 4.13 -16.35 0.34
N GLU A 54 3.53 -17.36 0.97
CA GLU A 54 2.12 -17.73 0.75
C GLU A 54 1.17 -16.62 1.19
N LYS A 55 1.34 -16.09 2.41
CA LYS A 55 0.51 -15.00 2.93
C LYS A 55 0.72 -13.71 2.15
N ALA A 56 1.97 -13.41 1.77
CA ALA A 56 2.29 -12.26 0.95
C ALA A 56 1.61 -12.32 -0.42
N GLN A 57 1.59 -13.49 -1.07
CA GLN A 57 0.88 -13.72 -2.34
C GLN A 57 -0.63 -13.52 -2.20
N MET A 58 -1.27 -14.12 -1.19
CA MET A 58 -2.70 -13.95 -0.95
C MET A 58 -3.10 -12.47 -0.76
N LEU A 59 -2.31 -11.72 0.00
CA LEU A 59 -2.52 -10.28 0.16
C LEU A 59 -2.28 -9.54 -1.17
N CYS A 60 -1.24 -9.89 -1.91
CA CYS A 60 -0.95 -9.35 -3.25
C CYS A 60 -2.11 -9.52 -4.22
N GLU A 61 -2.76 -10.68 -4.23
CA GLU A 61 -3.89 -10.99 -5.10
C GLU A 61 -5.15 -10.23 -4.69
N ARG A 62 -5.35 -10.03 -3.38
CA ARG A 62 -6.47 -9.23 -2.87
C ARG A 62 -6.31 -7.73 -3.12
N PHE A 63 -5.07 -7.22 -3.11
CA PHE A 63 -4.80 -5.78 -3.21
C PHE A 63 -4.38 -5.35 -4.62
N GLU A 64 -5.14 -4.46 -5.22
CA GLU A 64 -4.80 -3.82 -6.50
C GLU A 64 -4.32 -2.39 -6.27
N SER A 65 -3.07 -2.09 -6.62
CA SER A 65 -2.51 -0.74 -6.49
C SER A 65 -2.77 0.07 -7.75
N ILE A 66 -3.54 1.15 -7.63
CA ILE A 66 -3.73 2.13 -8.71
C ILE A 66 -2.94 3.39 -8.33
N SER A 67 -1.90 3.71 -9.10
CA SER A 67 -1.24 5.01 -9.03
C SER A 67 -2.06 6.02 -9.83
N GLY A 68 -2.44 7.13 -9.21
CA GLY A 68 -3.09 8.25 -9.92
C GLY A 68 -2.25 8.75 -11.10
N PRO A 69 -2.85 9.46 -12.07
CA PRO A 69 -2.14 9.90 -13.27
C PRO A 69 -0.93 10.74 -12.89
N SER A 70 0.25 10.30 -13.36
CA SER A 70 1.48 11.08 -13.27
C SER A 70 1.23 12.42 -13.95
N TRP A 71 1.16 13.51 -13.19
CA TRP A 71 1.11 14.86 -13.76
C TRP A 71 2.48 15.16 -14.37
N GLY A 72 2.66 14.72 -15.61
CA GLY A 72 3.80 15.02 -16.45
C GLY A 72 3.67 16.45 -16.99
N GLY A 73 4.61 17.30 -16.58
CA GLY A 73 5.00 18.60 -17.13
C GLY A 73 4.14 19.24 -18.23
N GLY A 74 3.44 20.30 -17.86
CA GLY A 74 3.09 21.39 -18.77
C GLY A 74 4.06 22.55 -18.58
N THR A 75 5.23 22.48 -19.21
CA THR A 75 6.04 23.67 -19.48
C THR A 75 5.26 24.57 -20.44
N GLY A 76 4.65 25.63 -19.90
CA GLY A 76 4.12 26.73 -20.68
C GLY A 76 4.74 28.02 -20.17
N ARG A 77 5.89 28.41 -20.71
CA ARG A 77 6.20 29.84 -20.86
C ARG A 77 5.07 30.42 -21.68
N MET A 78 4.30 31.34 -21.10
CA MET A 78 3.54 32.32 -21.83
C MET A 78 4.20 33.66 -21.48
N ASP A 79 4.92 34.15 -22.48
CA ASP A 79 5.28 35.54 -22.80
C ASP A 79 4.75 36.62 -21.85
#